data_AF-A0A933JVH0-F1
#
_entry.id   AF-A0A933JVH0-F1
#
_cell.length_a   1.000
_cell.length_b   1.000
_cell.length_c   1.000
_cell.angle_alpha   90.00
_cell.angle_beta   90.00
_cell.angle_gamma   90.00
#
_symmetry.space_group_name_H-M   'P 1'
#
loop_
_entity.id
_entity.type
_entity.pdbx_description
1 polymer ?
#
loop_
_entity_poly.entity_id
_entity_poly.type
_entity_poly.pdbx_seq_one_letter_code
_entity_poly.pdbx_strand_id
1 'polypeptide(L)' 'MQAITGSTDTSITQLRDEAHRLRAEHSELKQRLGDLNGRVYLSPAEELEKKNLQKMKLAKKDRIAFLESNYGL' A
#
# COMPACT_ATOMS: atom_id res chain seq x y z
N MET A 1 -10.96 37.26 -16.39
CA MET A 1 -11.78 36.27 -15.67
C MET A 1 -10.84 35.37 -14.88
N GLN A 2 -10.98 35.37 -13.55
CA GLN A 2 -10.01 34.74 -12.64
C GLN A 2 -10.23 33.23 -12.52
N ALA A 3 -9.12 32.52 -12.40
CA ALA A 3 -9.00 31.07 -12.29
C ALA A 3 -9.67 30.54 -11.01
N ILE A 4 -10.55 29.54 -11.16
CA ILE A 4 -11.19 28.80 -10.05
C ILE A 4 -10.88 27.29 -10.10
N THR A 5 -9.73 26.88 -10.68
CA THR A 5 -9.34 25.46 -10.79
C THR A 5 -8.47 24.95 -9.62
N GLY A 6 -8.27 25.72 -8.55
CA GLY A 6 -7.32 25.39 -7.48
C GLY A 6 -7.75 24.29 -6.48
N SER A 7 -9.06 23.99 -6.38
CA SER A 7 -9.57 23.14 -5.28
C SER A 7 -9.72 21.65 -5.64
N THR A 8 -9.94 21.29 -6.91
CA THR A 8 -10.13 19.89 -7.33
C THR A 8 -8.82 19.19 -7.72
N ASP A 9 -7.85 19.93 -8.26
CA ASP A 9 -6.58 19.40 -8.74
C ASP A 9 -5.66 18.93 -7.60
N THR A 10 -5.68 19.68 -6.48
CA THR A 10 -4.91 19.35 -5.28
C THR A 10 -5.36 18.01 -4.67
N SER A 11 -6.66 17.75 -4.61
CA SER A 11 -7.19 16.51 -4.01
C SER A 11 -6.86 15.27 -4.85
N ILE A 12 -6.93 15.35 -6.18
CA ILE A 12 -6.57 14.22 -7.06
C ILE A 12 -5.07 13.93 -6.99
N THR A 13 -4.24 14.97 -6.95
CA THR A 13 -2.79 14.83 -6.78
C THR A 13 -2.45 14.17 -5.45
N GLN A 14 -3.11 14.57 -4.35
CA GLN A 14 -2.93 13.93 -3.04
C GLN A 14 -3.30 12.44 -3.03
N LEU A 15 -4.39 12.06 -3.68
CA LEU A 15 -4.81 10.66 -3.79
C LEU A 15 -3.84 9.84 -4.64
N ARG A 16 -3.27 10.43 -5.70
CA ARG A 16 -2.22 9.80 -6.51
C ARG A 16 -0.95 9.57 -5.70
N ASP A 17 -0.54 10.56 -4.91
CA ASP A 17 0.61 10.43 -4.01
C ASP A 17 0.36 9.36 -2.93
N GLU A 18 -0.85 9.30 -2.38
CA GLU A 18 -1.26 8.25 -1.45
C GLU A 18 -1.15 6.86 -2.11
N ALA A 19 -1.70 6.69 -3.31
CA ALA A 19 -1.60 5.43 -4.05
C ALA A 19 -0.15 5.03 -4.33
N HIS A 20 0.70 5.98 -4.70
CA HIS A 20 2.13 5.74 -4.92
C HIS A 20 2.83 5.28 -3.63
N ARG A 21 2.59 5.95 -2.50
CA ARG A 21 3.14 5.55 -1.19
C ARG A 21 2.67 4.15 -0.78
N LEU A 22 1.38 3.87 -0.91
CA LEU A 22 0.81 2.57 -0.61
C LEU A 22 1.42 1.45 -1.46
N ARG A 23 1.68 1.71 -2.75
CA ARG A 23 2.36 0.75 -3.64
C ARG A 23 3.80 0.47 -3.19
N ALA A 24 4.56 1.52 -2.82
CA ALA A 24 5.91 1.36 -2.29
C ALA A 24 5.92 0.53 -0.99
N GLU A 25 5.06 0.87 -0.03
CA GLU A 25 4.92 0.13 1.22
C GLU A 25 4.44 -1.32 1.01
N HIS A 26 3.51 -1.54 0.08
CA HIS A 26 3.08 -2.90 -0.30
C HIS A 26 4.25 -3.71 -0.91
N SER A 27 5.11 -3.08 -1.71
CA SER A 27 6.30 -3.71 -2.26
C SER A 27 7.31 -4.10 -1.17
N GLU A 28 7.55 -3.20 -0.21
CA GLU A 28 8.42 -3.47 0.93
C GLU A 28 7.90 -4.64 1.78
N LEU A 29 6.60 -4.66 2.08
CA LEU A 29 5.98 -5.79 2.80
C LEU A 29 6.09 -7.09 2.02
N LYS A 30 6.02 -7.04 0.68
CA LYS A 30 6.22 -8.22 -0.18
C LYS A 30 7.66 -8.72 -0.11
N GLN A 31 8.64 -7.83 -0.06
CA GLN A 31 10.05 -8.19 0.08
C GLN A 31 10.32 -8.84 1.44
N ARG A 32 9.89 -8.21 2.55
CA ARG A 32 10.04 -8.76 3.90
C ARG A 32 9.37 -10.14 4.05
N LEU A 33 8.20 -10.32 3.45
CA LEU A 33 7.54 -11.64 3.39
C LEU A 33 8.34 -12.65 2.56
N GLY A 34 8.99 -12.22 1.49
CA GLY A 34 9.90 -13.05 0.70
C GLY A 34 11.07 -13.56 1.54
N ASP A 35 11.69 -12.66 2.31
CA ASP A 35 12.81 -13.00 3.20
C ASP A 35 12.41 -14.03 4.26
N LEU A 36 11.21 -13.89 4.85
CA LEU A 36 10.68 -14.86 5.80
C LEU A 36 10.27 -16.19 5.14
N ASN A 37 9.70 -16.15 3.93
CA ASN A 37 9.32 -17.36 3.20
C ASN A 37 10.52 -18.17 2.71
N GLY A 38 11.68 -17.53 2.52
CA GLY A 38 12.93 -18.20 2.15
C GLY A 38 13.60 -18.97 3.30
N ARG A 39 13.15 -18.77 4.55
CA ARG A 39 13.69 -19.50 5.72
C ARG A 39 13.05 -20.88 5.81
N VAL A 40 13.88 -21.90 6.01
CA VAL A 40 13.42 -23.31 6.14
C VAL A 40 12.59 -23.50 7.42
N TYR A 41 12.94 -22.77 8.48
CA TYR A 41 12.22 -22.76 9.75
C TYR A 41 12.03 -21.32 10.21
N LEU A 42 10.83 -21.03 10.72
CA LEU A 42 10.47 -19.78 11.36
C LEU A 42 10.23 -20.06 12.84
N SER A 43 10.78 -19.22 13.70
CA SER A 43 10.41 -19.19 15.10
C SER A 43 8.95 -18.74 15.26
N PRO A 44 8.29 -19.03 16.40
CA PRO A 44 6.93 -18.57 16.66
C PRO A 44 6.75 -17.05 16.53
N ALA A 45 7.79 -16.28 16.88
CA ALA A 45 7.80 -14.82 16.73
C ALA A 45 7.79 -14.40 15.25
N GLU A 46 8.60 -15.07 14.42
CA GLU A 46 8.66 -14.80 12.98
C GLU A 46 7.40 -15.26 12.24
N GLU A 47 6.76 -16.35 12.68
CA GLU A 47 5.44 -16.75 12.15
C GLU A 47 4.36 -15.71 12.45
N LEU A 48 4.38 -15.14 13.66
CA LEU A 48 3.48 -14.05 14.04
C LEU A 48 3.77 -12.80 13.22
N GLU A 49 5.04 -12.44 13.06
CA GLU A 49 5.47 -11.33 12.20
C GLU A 49 5.01 -11.53 10.75
N LYS A 50 5.22 -12.73 10.19
CA LYS A 50 4.74 -13.10 8.85
C LYS A 50 3.23 -12.90 8.72
N LYS A 51 2.44 -13.33 9.70
CA LYS A 51 0.98 -13.11 9.70
C LYS A 51 0.63 -11.61 9.77
N ASN A 52 1.36 -10.83 10.57
CA ASN A 52 1.16 -9.39 10.66
C ASN A 52 1.51 -8.68 9.34
N LEU A 53 2.62 -9.04 8.71
CA LEU A 53 3.03 -8.54 7.39
C LEU A 53 2.00 -8.89 6.31
N GLN A 54 1.44 -10.11 6.32
CA GLN A 54 0.38 -10.51 5.40
C GLN A 54 -0.89 -9.67 5.57
N LYS A 55 -1.32 -9.40 6.82
CA LYS A 55 -2.48 -8.55 7.11
C LYS A 55 -2.26 -7.12 6.64
N MET A 56 -1.10 -6.54 6.95
CA MET A 56 -0.76 -5.18 6.50
C MET A 56 -0.70 -5.09 4.98
N LYS A 57 -0.12 -6.10 4.31
CA LYS A 57 -0.06 -6.16 2.85
C LYS A 57 -1.47 -6.21 2.24
N LEU A 58 -2.36 -7.04 2.81
CA LEU A 58 -3.75 -7.14 2.35
C LEU A 58 -4.47 -5.79 2.48
N ALA A 59 -4.39 -5.14 3.65
CA ALA A 59 -5.01 -3.84 3.88
C ALA A 59 -4.52 -2.77 2.88
N LYS A 60 -3.22 -2.75 2.58
CA LYS A 60 -2.66 -1.81 1.58
C LYS A 60 -3.14 -2.13 0.17
N LYS A 61 -3.18 -3.40 -0.21
CA LYS A 61 -3.72 -3.84 -1.51
C LYS A 61 -5.18 -3.40 -1.66
N ASP A 62 -5.99 -3.61 -0.63
CA ASP A 62 -7.41 -3.24 -0.64
C ASP A 62 -7.60 -1.72 -0.73
N ARG A 63 -6.75 -0.94 -0.04
CA ARG A 63 -6.76 0.52 -0.15
C ARG A 63 -6.34 1.00 -1.54
N ILE A 64 -5.31 0.40 -2.14
CA ILE A 64 -4.89 0.71 -3.53
C ILE A 64 -6.05 0.39 -4.48
N ALA A 65 -6.63 -0.81 -4.40
CA ALA A 65 -7.74 -1.21 -5.26
C ALA A 65 -8.95 -0.27 -5.10
N PHE A 66 -9.23 0.20 -3.88
CA PHE A 66 -10.24 1.22 -3.63
C PHE A 66 -9.91 2.53 -4.35
N LEU A 67 -8.67 3.03 -4.24
CA LEU A 67 -8.26 4.27 -4.88
C LEU A 67 -8.32 4.17 -6.41
N GLU A 68 -7.85 3.07 -6.98
CA GLU A 68 -7.87 2.80 -8.43
C GLU A 68 -9.31 2.69 -8.93
N SER A 69 -10.18 1.97 -8.22
CA SER A 69 -11.58 1.76 -8.64
C SER A 69 -12.46 3.00 -8.48
N ASN A 70 -12.25 3.82 -7.44
CA ASN A 70 -13.14 4.97 -7.14
C ASN A 70 -12.69 6.25 -7.84
N TYR A 71 -11.39 6.39 -8.13
CA TYR A 71 -10.81 7.61 -8.69
C TYR A 71 -10.10 7.42 -10.03
N GLY A 72 -9.98 6.19 -10.54
CA GLY A 72 -9.34 5.89 -11.83
C GLY A 72 -7.82 6.17 -11.85
N LEU A 73 -7.17 6.01 -10.69
CA LEU A 73 -5.73 6.23 -10.49
C LEU A 73 -4.86 5.04 -10.91
#